data_AF-A0A9R0JU71-F1
#
_entry.id   AF-A0A9R0JU71-F1
#
_cell.length_a   1.000
_cell.length_b   1.000
_cell.length_c   1.000
_cell.angle_alpha   90.00
_cell.angle_beta   90.00
_cell.angle_gamma   90.00
#
_symmetry.space_group_name_H-M   'P 1'
#
loop_
_entity.id
_entity.type
_entity.pdbx_description
1 polymer ?
#
loop_
_entity_poly.entity_id
_entity_poly.type
_entity_poly.pdbx_seq_one_letter_code
_entity_poly.pdbx_strand_id
1 'polypeptide(L)'
;MIPHSMYDFIHIDEKWFYLTQKSQRVYLANNEPFPHRKGKSRTKIPKFMFMAAVARPRWGQDGQCEWDEKLGIFSFTDAVAARRTSKNRVQGTIETKPIKSVNQIATRAMLINYLIPAIKEKWPPHEGEKVIYIIQDNAKAHILQNDQEWQQHYKQDGFILILTQQPANSPDCNIFDLEFFRSIQSLMHKKMPKTVEDLSGVVTEAYNELHAKTLSNVWMSLQYVGNEILKHKGDNNYQLPHNRKKILEDEGNLPEQVKAPRWAVNECKQLVDEWRANQ
;
A
#
# COMPACT_ATOMS: atom_id res chain seq x y z
N MET A 1 14.02 -16.58 2.94
CA MET A 1 15.19 -15.88 3.52
C MET A 1 15.13 -14.46 2.99
N ILE A 2 14.97 -13.44 3.83
CA ILE A 2 14.99 -12.03 3.39
C ILE A 2 16.34 -11.42 3.81
N PRO A 3 17.41 -11.55 3.00
CA PRO A 3 18.65 -10.80 3.18
C PRO A 3 18.84 -9.75 2.08
N HIS A 4 17.76 -9.30 1.43
CA HIS A 4 17.84 -8.28 0.39
C HIS A 4 17.46 -6.93 0.96
N SER A 5 18.15 -5.89 0.50
CA SER A 5 17.88 -4.48 0.80
C SER A 5 16.47 -4.01 0.41
N MET A 6 15.65 -4.87 -0.20
CA MET A 6 14.27 -4.61 -0.63
C MET A 6 14.09 -3.41 -1.59
N TYR A 7 15.18 -2.82 -2.11
CA TYR A 7 15.12 -1.67 -3.04
C TYR A 7 14.53 -1.98 -4.42
N ASP A 8 14.37 -3.26 -4.72
CA ASP A 8 13.85 -3.77 -6.00
C ASP A 8 12.43 -4.34 -5.85
N PHE A 9 11.78 -4.04 -4.74
CA PHE A 9 10.43 -4.49 -4.43
C PHE A 9 9.45 -3.32 -4.43
N ILE A 10 8.32 -3.55 -5.09
CA ILE A 10 7.15 -2.68 -5.04
C ILE A 10 6.07 -3.46 -4.30
N HIS A 11 5.48 -2.87 -3.26
CA HIS A 11 4.23 -3.39 -2.72
C HIS A 11 3.08 -2.71 -3.45
N ILE A 12 2.04 -3.49 -3.75
CA ILE A 12 0.73 -3.00 -4.17
C ILE A 12 -0.36 -3.54 -3.25
N ASP A 13 -1.43 -2.77 -3.11
CA ASP A 13 -2.63 -3.18 -2.38
C ASP A 13 -3.80 -2.24 -2.71
N GLU A 14 -5.03 -2.70 -2.46
CA GLU A 14 -6.23 -1.90 -2.62
C GLU A 14 -6.91 -1.56 -1.29
N LYS A 15 -7.48 -0.34 -1.22
CA LYS A 15 -8.31 0.04 -0.07
C LYS A 15 -9.53 0.85 -0.45
N TRP A 16 -10.63 0.56 0.25
CA TRP A 16 -11.79 1.42 0.33
C TRP A 16 -11.55 2.59 1.30
N PHE A 17 -11.54 3.81 0.77
CA PHE A 17 -11.59 5.04 1.54
C PHE A 17 -13.04 5.50 1.64
N TYR A 18 -13.46 5.85 2.86
CA TYR A 18 -14.83 6.25 3.16
C TYR A 18 -14.88 7.74 3.43
N LEU A 19 -15.91 8.40 2.89
CA LEU A 19 -16.13 9.84 3.11
C LEU A 19 -16.20 10.18 4.60
N THR A 20 -16.71 9.26 5.41
CA THR A 20 -16.81 9.47 6.84
C THR A 20 -16.79 8.17 7.65
N GLN A 21 -16.31 8.27 8.88
CA GLN A 21 -16.27 7.14 9.82
C GLN A 21 -17.62 6.94 10.50
N LYS A 22 -17.91 5.68 10.87
CA LYS A 22 -19.14 5.30 11.60
C LYS A 22 -19.17 5.93 13.00
N SER A 23 -18.04 5.88 13.70
CA SER A 23 -17.86 6.42 15.04
C SER A 23 -16.61 7.30 15.05
N GLN A 24 -16.69 8.44 15.73
CA GLN A 24 -15.56 9.34 15.93
C GLN A 24 -15.46 9.64 17.42
N ARG A 25 -14.24 9.66 17.94
CA ARG A 25 -13.97 10.16 19.29
C ARG A 25 -13.76 11.66 19.18
N VAL A 26 -14.50 12.42 19.98
CA VAL A 26 -14.41 13.87 20.04
C VAL A 26 -14.06 14.28 21.46
N TYR A 27 -13.20 15.28 21.60
CA TYR A 27 -12.98 15.97 22.86
C TYR A 27 -13.99 17.11 22.95
N LEU A 28 -14.66 17.23 24.09
CA LEU A 28 -15.68 18.25 24.35
C LEU A 28 -15.21 19.10 25.51
N ALA A 29 -15.48 20.40 25.44
CA ALA A 29 -15.27 21.29 26.59
C ALA A 29 -16.27 20.96 27.72
N ASN A 30 -15.95 21.37 28.95
CA ASN A 30 -16.88 21.23 30.07
C ASN A 30 -18.21 21.94 29.73
N ASN A 31 -19.32 21.21 29.82
CA ASN A 31 -20.69 21.63 29.46
C ASN A 31 -20.99 21.79 27.96
N GLU A 32 -20.10 21.37 27.06
CA GLU A 32 -20.43 21.31 25.64
C GLU A 32 -21.37 20.13 25.37
N PRO A 33 -22.52 20.35 24.70
CA PRO A 33 -23.45 19.27 24.41
C PRO A 33 -22.81 18.26 23.44
N PHE A 34 -23.10 16.98 23.63
CA PHE A 34 -22.60 15.94 22.74
C PHE A 34 -23.01 16.24 21.28
N PRO A 35 -22.06 16.25 20.34
CA PRO A 35 -22.37 16.56 18.96
C PRO A 35 -23.27 15.46 18.39
N HIS A 36 -24.51 15.84 18.08
CA HIS A 36 -25.48 14.92 17.52
C HIS A 36 -25.24 14.72 16.03
N ARG A 37 -24.81 13.51 15.66
CA ARG A 37 -24.50 13.16 14.27
C ARG A 37 -25.49 12.13 13.72
N LYS A 38 -26.28 12.53 12.72
CA LYS A 38 -27.15 11.61 11.97
C LYS A 38 -26.32 10.86 10.91
N GLY A 39 -26.08 9.57 11.12
CA GLY A 39 -25.38 8.71 10.16
C GLY A 39 -26.35 7.89 9.30
N LYS A 40 -26.06 7.76 8.00
CA LYS A 40 -26.69 6.71 7.17
C LYS A 40 -26.04 5.36 7.48
N SER A 41 -26.72 4.25 7.16
CA SER A 41 -26.15 2.89 7.25
C SER A 41 -24.78 2.80 6.57
N ARG A 42 -23.86 1.99 7.11
CA ARG A 42 -22.49 1.78 6.58
C ARG A 42 -22.48 1.50 5.08
N THR A 43 -23.47 0.74 4.60
CA THR A 43 -23.60 0.36 3.19
C THR A 43 -23.91 1.53 2.25
N LYS A 44 -24.37 2.66 2.80
CA LYS A 44 -24.73 3.88 2.07
C LYS A 44 -23.71 5.01 2.24
N ILE A 45 -22.62 4.80 2.99
CA ILE A 45 -21.54 5.78 3.09
C ILE A 45 -20.78 5.77 1.76
N PRO A 46 -20.65 6.93 1.09
CA PRO A 46 -19.88 6.99 -0.14
C PRO A 46 -18.43 6.59 0.10
N LYS A 47 -17.88 5.81 -0.82
CA LYS A 47 -16.54 5.24 -0.74
C LYS A 47 -15.91 5.10 -2.12
N PHE A 48 -14.60 5.22 -2.18
CA PHE A 48 -13.79 4.96 -3.37
C PHE A 48 -12.75 3.88 -3.08
N MET A 49 -12.51 3.03 -4.06
CA MET A 49 -11.43 2.06 -4.02
C MET A 49 -10.23 2.64 -4.73
N PHE A 50 -9.06 2.48 -4.12
CA PHE A 50 -7.78 2.88 -4.70
C PHE A 50 -6.83 1.70 -4.70
N MET A 51 -6.07 1.54 -5.77
CA MET A 51 -4.84 0.74 -5.78
C MET A 51 -3.68 1.69 -5.49
N ALA A 52 -2.83 1.38 -4.53
CA ALA A 52 -1.63 2.13 -4.25
C ALA A 52 -0.39 1.28 -4.54
N ALA A 53 0.71 1.95 -4.93
CA ALA A 53 1.99 1.30 -5.16
C ALA A 53 3.12 2.11 -4.52
N VAL A 54 4.00 1.43 -3.79
CA VAL A 54 5.16 2.03 -3.13
C VAL A 54 6.39 1.12 -3.21
N ALA A 55 7.57 1.73 -3.34
CA ALA A 55 8.86 1.08 -3.15
C ALA A 55 9.50 1.54 -1.82
N ARG A 56 10.73 1.10 -1.52
CA ARG A 56 11.50 1.37 -0.29
C ARG A 56 12.42 2.61 -0.34
N PRO A 57 12.04 3.79 0.23
CA PRO A 57 12.74 5.07 0.10
C PRO A 57 14.28 5.05 0.15
N ARG A 58 14.92 5.82 -0.73
CA ARG A 58 16.37 6.02 -0.81
C ARG A 58 16.75 7.41 -0.31
N TRP A 59 17.78 7.41 0.52
CA TRP A 59 18.26 8.58 1.23
C TRP A 59 19.73 8.79 0.88
N GLY A 60 20.09 10.06 0.62
CA GLY A 60 21.47 10.47 0.41
C GLY A 60 22.27 10.48 1.72
N GLN A 61 23.57 10.69 1.60
CA GLN A 61 24.50 10.68 2.74
C GLN A 61 24.24 11.80 3.77
N ASP A 62 23.61 12.89 3.34
CA ASP A 62 23.24 14.05 4.14
C ASP A 62 21.84 13.93 4.78
N GLY A 63 21.16 12.80 4.58
CA GLY A 63 19.80 12.58 5.05
C GLY A 63 18.72 13.24 4.19
N GLN A 64 19.06 13.77 3.01
CA GLN A 64 18.06 14.21 2.04
C GLN A 64 17.39 13.00 1.37
N CYS A 65 16.09 13.13 1.12
CA CYS A 65 15.33 12.12 0.39
C CYS A 65 15.63 12.25 -1.10
N GLU A 66 16.50 11.39 -1.63
CA GLU A 66 16.80 11.34 -3.07
C GLU A 66 15.64 10.74 -3.87
N TRP A 67 14.91 9.81 -3.26
CA TRP A 67 13.76 9.17 -3.89
C TRP A 67 12.71 8.79 -2.83
N ASP A 68 11.49 9.32 -2.97
CA ASP A 68 10.42 9.15 -1.98
C ASP A 68 9.59 7.88 -2.15
N GLU A 69 9.72 7.25 -3.32
CA GLU A 69 9.24 5.90 -3.63
C GLU A 69 7.72 5.74 -3.64
N LYS A 70 7.03 6.86 -3.74
CA LYS A 70 5.59 6.93 -3.97
C LYS A 70 5.30 6.85 -5.48
N LEU A 71 5.13 5.63 -5.98
CA LEU A 71 4.83 5.39 -7.39
C LEU A 71 3.45 5.94 -7.77
N GLY A 72 2.43 5.69 -6.95
CA GLY A 72 1.13 6.33 -7.12
C GLY A 72 0.03 5.73 -6.27
N ILE A 73 -1.10 6.42 -6.29
CA ILE A 73 -2.39 5.95 -5.78
C ILE A 73 -3.44 6.23 -6.84
N PHE A 74 -4.12 5.19 -7.30
CA PHE A 74 -4.96 5.21 -8.50
C PHE A 74 -6.39 4.83 -8.12
N SER A 75 -7.36 5.70 -8.38
CA SER A 75 -8.77 5.42 -8.10
C SER A 75 -9.38 4.52 -9.17
N PHE A 76 -10.09 3.47 -8.73
CA PHE A 76 -10.89 2.68 -9.65
C PHE A 76 -12.18 3.42 -10.01
N THR A 77 -12.29 3.85 -11.27
CA THR A 77 -13.42 4.68 -11.72
C THR A 77 -13.97 4.28 -13.08
N ASP A 78 -15.28 4.49 -13.27
CA ASP A 78 -15.98 4.41 -14.55
C ASP A 78 -16.37 5.84 -15.00
N ALA A 79 -16.17 6.15 -16.28
CA ALA A 79 -16.72 7.36 -16.89
C ALA A 79 -18.17 7.09 -17.34
N VAL A 80 -19.16 7.65 -16.64
CA VAL A 80 -20.58 7.40 -16.88
C VAL A 80 -21.31 8.70 -17.15
N ALA A 81 -22.00 8.80 -18.29
CA ALA A 81 -22.85 9.95 -18.59
C ALA A 81 -23.98 10.11 -17.56
N ALA A 82 -24.17 11.34 -17.07
CA ALA A 82 -25.26 11.71 -16.17
C ALA A 82 -26.61 11.39 -16.81
N ARG A 83 -27.41 10.52 -16.17
CA ARG A 83 -28.71 10.07 -16.72
C ARG A 83 -29.83 11.09 -16.58
N ARG A 84 -29.70 12.06 -15.67
CA ARG A 84 -30.72 13.06 -15.36
C ARG A 84 -30.05 14.40 -15.07
N THR A 85 -30.67 15.48 -15.50
CA THR A 85 -30.30 16.84 -15.08
C THR A 85 -30.57 17.00 -13.58
N SER A 86 -29.64 17.63 -12.87
CA SER A 86 -29.75 18.00 -11.47
C SER A 86 -29.26 19.43 -11.28
N LYS A 87 -29.46 20.00 -10.08
CA LYS A 87 -28.98 21.35 -9.75
C LYS A 87 -27.47 21.54 -10.00
N ASN A 88 -26.69 20.46 -9.90
CA ASN A 88 -25.23 20.53 -10.00
C ASN A 88 -24.69 20.09 -11.37
N ARG A 89 -25.52 19.58 -12.30
CA ARG A 89 -25.07 19.04 -13.59
C ARG A 89 -26.19 18.71 -14.56
N VAL A 90 -25.92 18.91 -15.86
CA VAL A 90 -26.83 18.64 -16.97
C VAL A 90 -26.79 17.15 -17.33
N GLN A 91 -27.90 16.61 -17.84
CA GLN A 91 -27.92 15.27 -18.44
C GLN A 91 -26.86 15.16 -19.55
N GLY A 92 -26.15 14.03 -19.59
CA GLY A 92 -25.09 13.78 -20.57
C GLY A 92 -23.69 14.19 -20.12
N THR A 93 -23.53 15.00 -19.06
CA THR A 93 -22.20 15.29 -18.50
C THR A 93 -21.52 14.00 -18.05
N ILE A 94 -20.28 13.75 -18.50
CA ILE A 94 -19.51 12.57 -18.08
C ILE A 94 -19.16 12.70 -16.60
N GLU A 95 -19.58 11.72 -15.80
CA GLU A 95 -19.31 11.64 -14.37
C GLU A 95 -18.34 10.50 -14.09
N THR A 96 -17.31 10.78 -13.31
CA THR A 96 -16.44 9.75 -12.75
C THR A 96 -17.16 9.07 -11.57
N LYS A 97 -17.47 7.77 -11.71
CA LYS A 97 -18.14 6.98 -10.67
C LYS A 97 -17.19 5.93 -10.11
N PRO A 98 -17.23 5.66 -8.80
CA PRO A 98 -16.52 4.52 -8.24
C PRO A 98 -17.04 3.22 -8.87
N ILE A 99 -16.12 2.34 -9.28
CA ILE A 99 -16.55 1.01 -9.73
C ILE A 99 -17.18 0.25 -8.55
N LYS A 100 -18.13 -0.64 -8.85
CA LYS A 100 -18.82 -1.41 -7.81
C LYS A 100 -17.96 -2.56 -7.25
N SER A 101 -17.07 -3.11 -8.06
CA SER A 101 -16.22 -4.25 -7.71
C SER A 101 -14.97 -4.26 -8.59
N VAL A 102 -13.80 -4.44 -7.98
CA VAL A 102 -12.54 -4.72 -8.70
C VAL A 102 -12.51 -6.18 -9.10
N ASN A 103 -12.13 -6.46 -10.34
CA ASN A 103 -11.91 -7.79 -10.89
C ASN A 103 -10.56 -7.85 -11.61
N GLN A 104 -10.18 -9.02 -12.11
CA GLN A 104 -8.91 -9.20 -12.81
C GLN A 104 -8.70 -8.27 -14.01
N ILE A 105 -9.77 -7.93 -14.74
CA ILE A 105 -9.69 -6.99 -15.87
C ILE A 105 -9.32 -5.59 -15.37
N ALA A 106 -10.00 -5.12 -14.33
CA ALA A 106 -9.72 -3.81 -13.74
C ALA A 106 -8.32 -3.75 -13.10
N THR A 107 -7.92 -4.79 -12.36
CA THR A 107 -6.58 -4.88 -11.77
C THR A 107 -5.51 -4.88 -12.87
N ARG A 108 -5.69 -5.69 -13.92
CA ARG A 108 -4.74 -5.74 -15.02
C ARG A 108 -4.60 -4.38 -15.71
N ALA A 109 -5.71 -3.73 -16.02
CA ALA A 109 -5.71 -2.39 -16.61
C ALA A 109 -4.98 -1.38 -15.71
N MET A 110 -5.15 -1.48 -14.38
CA MET A 110 -4.41 -0.66 -13.43
C MET A 110 -2.90 -0.91 -13.47
N LEU A 111 -2.48 -2.18 -13.49
CA LEU A 111 -1.07 -2.53 -13.56
C LEU A 111 -0.42 -2.04 -14.86
N ILE A 112 -1.04 -2.33 -16.01
CA ILE A 112 -0.47 -2.04 -17.33
C ILE A 112 -0.52 -0.54 -17.64
N ASN A 113 -1.66 0.11 -17.43
CA ASN A 113 -1.87 1.48 -17.91
C ASN A 113 -1.45 2.56 -16.91
N TYR A 114 -1.25 2.22 -15.64
CA TYR A 114 -0.92 3.19 -14.60
C TYR A 114 0.36 2.84 -13.85
N LEU A 115 0.48 1.60 -13.33
CA LEU A 115 1.65 1.23 -12.54
C LEU A 115 2.93 1.17 -13.39
N ILE A 116 2.90 0.49 -14.53
CA ILE A 116 4.07 0.38 -15.40
C ILE A 116 4.59 1.77 -15.83
N PRO A 117 3.76 2.68 -16.37
CA PRO A 117 4.22 4.03 -16.68
C PRO A 117 4.79 4.77 -15.46
N ALA A 118 4.15 4.67 -14.29
CA ALA A 118 4.63 5.30 -13.07
C ALA A 118 6.01 4.76 -12.62
N ILE A 119 6.26 3.45 -12.80
CA ILE A 119 7.58 2.86 -12.57
C ILE A 119 8.58 3.51 -13.53
N LYS A 120 8.34 3.49 -14.83
CA LYS A 120 9.28 4.04 -15.83
C LYS A 120 9.60 5.51 -15.62
N GLU A 121 8.60 6.30 -15.23
CA GLU A 121 8.74 7.73 -15.00
C GLU A 121 9.56 8.03 -13.73
N LYS A 122 9.31 7.28 -12.65
CA LYS A 122 9.81 7.63 -11.32
C LYS A 122 10.99 6.80 -10.88
N TRP A 123 11.27 5.65 -11.49
CA TRP A 123 12.33 4.76 -11.02
C TRP A 123 13.70 5.43 -11.17
N PRO A 124 14.62 5.27 -10.20
CA PRO A 124 15.94 5.89 -10.30
C PRO A 124 16.72 5.36 -11.51
N PRO A 125 17.61 6.19 -12.08
CA PRO A 125 18.49 5.76 -13.16
C PRO A 125 19.23 4.47 -12.81
N HIS A 126 19.32 3.56 -13.77
CA HIS A 126 20.04 2.29 -13.62
C HIS A 126 20.76 1.93 -14.92
N GLU A 127 21.82 1.15 -14.77
CA GLU A 127 22.55 0.58 -15.91
C GLU A 127 22.03 -0.83 -16.22
N GLY A 128 21.80 -1.12 -17.49
CA GLY A 128 21.36 -2.45 -17.95
C GLY A 128 19.92 -2.81 -17.55
N GLU A 129 19.60 -4.10 -17.61
CA GLU A 129 18.27 -4.61 -17.26
C GLU A 129 18.02 -4.57 -15.75
N LYS A 130 16.86 -4.04 -15.34
CA LYS A 130 16.45 -3.96 -13.95
C LYS A 130 15.27 -4.89 -13.68
N VAL A 131 15.48 -5.86 -12.79
CA VAL A 131 14.41 -6.72 -12.29
C VAL A 131 13.70 -6.05 -11.12
N ILE A 132 12.38 -5.96 -11.19
CA ILE A 132 11.52 -5.40 -10.13
C ILE A 132 10.47 -6.44 -9.75
N TYR A 133 10.34 -6.69 -8.44
CA TYR A 133 9.35 -7.59 -7.88
C TYR A 133 8.15 -6.80 -7.37
N ILE A 134 6.98 -7.06 -7.92
CA ILE A 134 5.71 -6.44 -7.50
C ILE A 134 4.98 -7.44 -6.60
N ILE A 135 4.91 -7.13 -5.31
CA ILE A 135 4.26 -7.93 -4.28
C ILE A 135 2.80 -7.52 -4.14
N GLN A 136 1.90 -8.50 -4.22
CA GLN A 136 0.46 -8.36 -4.00
C GLN A 136 -0.07 -9.46 -3.07
N ASP A 137 -1.30 -9.31 -2.57
CA ASP A 137 -1.96 -10.38 -1.83
C ASP A 137 -2.54 -11.47 -2.76
N ASN A 138 -3.20 -12.47 -2.17
CA ASN A 138 -3.79 -13.59 -2.90
C ASN A 138 -5.28 -13.37 -3.28
N ALA A 139 -5.74 -12.12 -3.37
CA ALA A 139 -7.11 -11.82 -3.75
C ALA A 139 -7.45 -12.37 -5.15
N LYS A 140 -8.66 -12.91 -5.31
CA LYS A 140 -9.13 -13.45 -6.61
C LYS A 140 -9.17 -12.41 -7.73
N ALA A 141 -9.22 -11.12 -7.38
CA ALA A 141 -9.18 -10.03 -8.34
C ALA A 141 -7.77 -9.77 -8.88
N HIS A 142 -6.72 -10.33 -8.29
CA HIS A 142 -5.36 -10.19 -8.79
C HIS A 142 -5.10 -11.15 -9.95
N ILE A 143 -4.29 -10.66 -10.89
CA ILE A 143 -3.72 -11.49 -11.95
C ILE A 143 -2.42 -12.12 -11.45
N LEU A 144 -2.05 -13.25 -12.04
CA LEU A 144 -0.81 -13.94 -11.74
C LEU A 144 0.27 -13.58 -12.76
N GLN A 145 1.53 -13.90 -12.47
CA GLN A 145 2.63 -13.65 -13.39
C GLN A 145 2.40 -14.30 -14.77
N ASN A 146 1.73 -15.45 -14.84
CA ASN A 146 1.45 -16.16 -16.09
C ASN A 146 0.24 -15.60 -16.88
N ASP A 147 -0.37 -14.49 -16.45
CA ASP A 147 -1.44 -13.84 -17.19
C ASP A 147 -0.97 -13.43 -18.60
N GLN A 148 -1.74 -13.83 -19.62
CA GLN A 148 -1.32 -13.73 -21.02
C GLN A 148 -1.07 -12.29 -21.47
N GLU A 149 -1.89 -11.36 -21.03
CA GLU A 149 -1.79 -9.95 -21.39
C GLU A 149 -0.67 -9.28 -20.58
N TRP A 150 -0.51 -9.61 -19.30
CA TRP A 150 0.67 -9.20 -18.52
C TRP A 150 2.00 -9.65 -19.15
N GLN A 151 2.06 -10.88 -19.67
CA GLN A 151 3.26 -11.42 -20.33
C GLN A 151 3.67 -10.64 -21.59
N GLN A 152 2.81 -9.79 -22.14
CA GLN A 152 3.17 -8.90 -23.25
C GLN A 152 3.85 -7.61 -22.77
N HIS A 153 3.71 -7.27 -21.49
CA HIS A 153 4.15 -6.00 -20.91
C HIS A 153 5.19 -6.15 -19.79
N TYR A 154 5.42 -7.36 -19.27
CA TYR A 154 6.31 -7.56 -18.12
C TYR A 154 7.76 -7.16 -18.42
N LYS A 155 8.21 -7.20 -19.68
CA LYS A 155 9.56 -6.79 -20.10
C LYS A 155 9.51 -5.67 -21.13
N GLN A 156 9.93 -4.48 -20.75
CA GLN A 156 9.97 -3.29 -21.63
C GLN A 156 10.87 -2.21 -21.04
N ASP A 157 11.50 -1.41 -21.90
CA ASP A 157 12.32 -0.24 -21.54
C ASP A 157 13.40 -0.52 -20.49
N GLY A 158 14.05 -1.69 -20.60
CA GLY A 158 15.10 -2.10 -19.65
C GLY A 158 14.58 -2.63 -18.32
N PHE A 159 13.26 -2.70 -18.11
CA PHE A 159 12.66 -3.29 -16.91
C PHE A 159 12.19 -4.72 -17.16
N ILE A 160 12.35 -5.58 -16.16
CA ILE A 160 11.75 -6.91 -16.06
C ILE A 160 10.89 -6.94 -14.80
N LEU A 161 9.57 -6.97 -14.98
CA LEU A 161 8.59 -6.89 -13.91
C LEU A 161 8.09 -8.30 -13.55
N ILE A 162 8.19 -8.65 -12.28
CA ILE A 162 7.80 -9.97 -11.77
C ILE A 162 6.70 -9.78 -10.72
N LEU A 163 5.48 -10.21 -11.04
CA LEU A 163 4.40 -10.33 -10.07
C LEU A 163 4.70 -11.51 -9.14
N THR A 164 4.60 -11.27 -7.84
CA THR A 164 4.73 -12.28 -6.79
C THR A 164 3.69 -12.06 -5.73
N GLN A 165 3.27 -13.13 -5.06
CA GLN A 165 2.33 -13.02 -3.95
C GLN A 165 3.05 -13.10 -2.61
N GLN A 166 2.54 -12.34 -1.64
CA GLN A 166 2.89 -12.54 -0.25
C GLN A 166 2.27 -13.86 0.29
N PRO A 167 2.75 -14.37 1.44
CA PRO A 167 2.15 -15.53 2.08
C PRO A 167 0.64 -15.34 2.35
N ALA A 168 -0.12 -16.43 2.26
CA ALA A 168 -1.57 -16.38 2.45
C ALA A 168 -1.92 -15.96 3.89
N ASN A 169 -2.92 -15.10 4.03
CA ASN A 169 -3.39 -14.55 5.31
C ASN A 169 -2.32 -13.81 6.12
N SER A 170 -1.34 -13.19 5.46
CA SER A 170 -0.27 -12.40 6.10
C SER A 170 -0.35 -10.91 5.73
N PRO A 171 -1.37 -10.17 6.21
CA PRO A 171 -1.48 -8.73 5.94
C PRO A 171 -0.31 -7.92 6.53
N ASP A 172 0.35 -8.46 7.56
CA ASP A 172 1.57 -7.92 8.16
C ASP A 172 2.82 -8.05 7.26
N CYS A 173 2.75 -8.83 6.19
CA CYS A 173 3.75 -8.87 5.13
C CYS A 173 3.51 -7.81 4.03
N ASN A 174 2.49 -6.96 4.16
CA ASN A 174 2.23 -5.85 3.24
C ASN A 174 2.35 -4.50 3.94
N ILE A 175 3.12 -3.59 3.34
CA ILE A 175 3.37 -2.23 3.87
C ILE A 175 2.10 -1.42 4.04
N PHE A 176 1.17 -1.60 3.11
CA PHE A 176 -0.07 -0.86 3.10
C PHE A 176 -0.96 -1.22 4.27
N ASP A 177 -1.17 -2.52 4.49
CA ASP A 177 -1.96 -3.04 5.61
C ASP A 177 -1.27 -2.87 6.96
N LEU A 178 0.06 -2.97 6.99
CA LEU A 178 0.86 -2.80 8.20
C LEU A 178 0.57 -1.43 8.82
N GLU A 179 0.85 -0.34 8.10
CA GLU A 179 0.66 1.02 8.62
C GLU A 179 0.35 2.09 7.57
N PHE A 180 0.77 1.94 6.31
CA PHE A 180 0.79 3.08 5.39
C PHE A 180 -0.61 3.58 5.00
N PHE A 181 -1.57 2.68 4.79
CA PHE A 181 -2.96 3.10 4.55
C PHE A 181 -3.58 3.81 5.75
N ARG A 182 -3.21 3.43 6.98
CA ARG A 182 -3.70 4.10 8.19
C ARG A 182 -3.19 5.54 8.25
N SER A 183 -1.94 5.76 7.83
CA SER A 183 -1.35 7.11 7.72
C SER A 183 -2.10 7.97 6.70
N ILE A 184 -2.39 7.44 5.51
CA ILE A 184 -3.15 8.16 4.46
C ILE A 184 -4.56 8.49 4.97
N GLN A 185 -5.26 7.52 5.56
CA GLN A 185 -6.60 7.72 6.11
C GLN A 185 -6.62 8.79 7.20
N SER A 186 -5.61 8.83 8.07
CA SER A 186 -5.51 9.83 9.14
C SER A 186 -5.42 11.25 8.57
N LEU A 187 -4.56 11.48 7.58
CA LEU A 187 -4.45 12.79 6.90
C LEU A 187 -5.73 13.14 6.12
N MET A 188 -6.27 12.19 5.37
CA MET A 188 -7.53 12.37 4.64
C MET A 188 -8.67 12.78 5.58
N HIS A 189 -8.78 12.17 6.77
CA HIS A 189 -9.81 12.52 7.74
C HIS A 189 -9.62 13.92 8.33
N LYS A 190 -8.38 14.40 8.52
CA LYS A 190 -8.12 15.78 8.96
C LYS A 190 -8.60 16.82 7.92
N LYS A 191 -8.59 16.46 6.64
CA LYS A 191 -9.05 17.31 5.53
C LYS A 191 -10.58 17.36 5.37
N MET A 192 -11.32 16.49 6.06
CA MET A 192 -12.79 16.53 6.15
C MET A 192 -13.52 16.65 4.78
N PRO A 193 -13.29 15.72 3.83
CA PRO A 193 -13.96 15.76 2.52
C PRO A 193 -15.48 15.73 2.67
N LYS A 194 -16.19 16.53 1.84
CA LYS A 194 -17.65 16.69 1.92
C LYS A 194 -18.40 15.97 0.80
N THR A 195 -17.77 15.81 -0.35
CA THR A 195 -18.34 15.11 -1.51
C THR A 195 -17.51 13.90 -1.92
N VAL A 196 -18.08 13.10 -2.80
CA VAL A 196 -17.45 11.90 -3.38
C VAL A 196 -16.29 12.34 -4.25
N GLU A 197 -16.50 13.36 -5.06
CA GLU A 197 -15.51 14.00 -5.91
C GLU A 197 -14.34 14.57 -5.08
N ASP A 198 -14.62 15.26 -3.95
CA ASP A 198 -13.59 15.75 -3.03
C ASP A 198 -12.76 14.60 -2.44
N LEU A 199 -13.40 13.47 -2.12
CA LEU A 199 -12.74 12.33 -1.50
C LEU A 199 -11.56 11.83 -2.36
N SER A 200 -11.72 11.81 -3.69
CA SER A 200 -10.65 11.33 -4.57
C SER A 200 -9.44 12.26 -4.60
N GLY A 201 -9.69 13.56 -4.68
CA GLY A 201 -8.64 14.58 -4.61
C GLY A 201 -7.92 14.53 -3.26
N VAL A 202 -8.69 14.51 -2.17
CA VAL A 202 -8.16 14.51 -0.79
C VAL A 202 -7.33 13.26 -0.49
N VAL A 203 -7.72 12.07 -0.97
CA VAL A 203 -6.91 10.85 -0.82
C VAL A 203 -5.58 10.97 -1.57
N THR A 204 -5.62 11.48 -2.80
CA THR A 204 -4.41 11.68 -3.63
C THR A 204 -3.47 12.69 -2.98
N GLU A 205 -4.02 13.82 -2.51
CA GLU A 205 -3.24 14.82 -1.79
C GLU A 205 -2.66 14.26 -0.48
N ALA A 206 -3.46 13.52 0.30
CA ALA A 206 -2.98 12.92 1.55
C ALA A 206 -1.84 11.93 1.32
N TYR A 207 -1.91 11.13 0.25
CA TYR A 207 -0.81 10.24 -0.16
C TYR A 207 0.45 11.04 -0.53
N ASN A 208 0.30 12.10 -1.32
CA ASN A 208 1.43 12.93 -1.75
C ASN A 208 2.06 13.73 -0.59
N GLU A 209 1.25 14.18 0.37
CA GLU A 209 1.69 14.96 1.54
C GLU A 209 2.45 14.12 2.57
N LEU A 210 2.26 12.80 2.60
CA LEU A 210 3.01 11.94 3.50
C LEU A 210 4.51 12.01 3.19
N HIS A 211 5.29 12.37 4.22
CA HIS A 211 6.74 12.41 4.13
C HIS A 211 7.33 11.01 3.92
N ALA A 212 8.38 10.91 3.09
CA ALA A 212 9.04 9.63 2.78
C ALA A 212 9.53 8.87 4.02
N LYS A 213 9.82 9.60 5.11
CA LYS A 213 10.20 9.00 6.41
C LYS A 213 9.08 8.13 7.00
N THR A 214 7.81 8.50 6.80
CA THR A 214 6.68 7.66 7.23
C THR A 214 6.77 6.30 6.56
N LEU A 215 6.95 6.27 5.24
CA LEU A 215 7.10 5.03 4.48
C LEU A 215 8.36 4.25 4.89
N SER A 216 9.51 4.92 5.05
CA SER A 216 10.76 4.31 5.53
C SER A 216 10.58 3.59 6.86
N ASN A 217 9.83 4.19 7.78
CA ASN A 217 9.52 3.60 9.06
C ASN A 217 8.63 2.35 8.93
N VAL A 218 7.71 2.29 7.96
CA VAL A 218 6.90 1.09 7.71
C VAL A 218 7.73 -0.04 7.11
N TRP A 219 8.62 0.28 6.16
CA TRP A 219 9.59 -0.70 5.62
C TRP A 219 10.47 -1.30 6.71
N MET A 220 10.94 -0.47 7.64
CA MET A 220 11.68 -0.95 8.81
C MET A 220 10.84 -1.90 9.66
N SER A 221 9.57 -1.53 9.94
CA SER A 221 8.63 -2.42 10.65
C SER A 221 8.45 -3.75 9.92
N LEU A 222 8.33 -3.76 8.60
CA LEU A 222 8.18 -4.98 7.80
C LEU A 222 9.38 -5.93 7.99
N GLN A 223 10.60 -5.41 8.01
CA GLN A 223 11.80 -6.25 8.26
C GLN A 223 11.79 -6.84 9.67
N TYR A 224 11.38 -6.04 10.67
CA TYR A 224 11.24 -6.53 12.03
C TYR A 224 10.12 -7.57 12.19
N VAL A 225 9.00 -7.40 11.48
CA VAL A 225 7.94 -8.42 11.38
C VAL A 225 8.49 -9.70 10.78
N GLY A 226 9.28 -9.61 9.70
CA GLY A 226 9.98 -10.76 9.13
C GLY A 226 10.84 -11.52 10.14
N ASN A 227 11.49 -10.81 11.07
CA ASN A 227 12.22 -11.43 12.17
C ASN A 227 11.30 -12.16 13.16
N GLU A 228 10.14 -11.58 13.50
CA GLU A 228 9.18 -12.24 14.38
C GLU A 228 8.58 -13.50 13.73
N ILE A 229 8.24 -13.45 12.44
CA ILE A 229 7.80 -14.63 11.67
C ILE A 229 8.84 -15.75 11.75
N LEU A 230 10.12 -15.43 11.57
CA LEU A 230 11.20 -16.42 11.67
C LEU A 230 11.32 -17.00 13.10
N LYS A 231 11.25 -16.15 14.13
CA LYS A 231 11.30 -16.61 15.53
C LYS A 231 10.13 -17.52 15.90
N HIS A 232 8.97 -17.30 15.27
CA HIS A 232 7.74 -18.06 15.51
C HIS A 232 7.49 -19.12 14.42
N LYS A 233 8.52 -19.50 13.64
CA LYS A 233 8.48 -20.61 12.69
C LYS A 233 7.35 -20.50 11.66
N GLY A 234 7.02 -19.28 11.23
CA GLY A 234 5.97 -18.99 10.26
C GLY A 234 4.59 -18.69 10.85
N ASP A 235 4.41 -18.78 12.17
CA ASP A 235 3.18 -18.38 12.84
C ASP A 235 3.02 -16.84 12.86
N ASN A 236 1.78 -16.35 12.91
CA ASN A 236 1.42 -14.93 13.04
C ASN A 236 1.09 -14.53 14.49
N ASN A 237 1.19 -15.46 15.43
CA ASN A 237 0.97 -15.21 16.85
C ASN A 237 2.19 -14.54 17.52
N TYR A 238 2.45 -13.28 17.16
CA TYR A 238 3.43 -12.43 17.81
C TYR A 238 2.89 -11.01 18.00
N GLN A 239 3.52 -10.28 18.90
CA GLN A 239 3.22 -8.85 19.05
C GLN A 239 3.94 -8.06 17.98
N LEU A 240 3.26 -7.07 17.40
CA LEU A 240 3.87 -6.19 16.41
C LEU A 240 5.07 -5.45 17.05
N PRO A 241 6.29 -5.57 16.48
CA PRO A 241 7.48 -5.08 17.14
C PRO A 241 7.59 -3.56 17.00
N HIS A 242 7.63 -2.85 18.14
CA HIS A 242 7.57 -1.38 18.16
C HIS A 242 8.93 -0.67 18.06
N ASN A 243 10.06 -1.35 18.27
CA ASN A 243 11.49 -1.03 18.01
C ASN A 243 12.03 0.40 18.15
N ARG A 244 11.26 1.33 18.73
CA ARG A 244 11.65 2.71 19.07
C ARG A 244 12.43 3.42 17.95
N LYS A 245 11.98 3.24 16.70
CA LYS A 245 12.65 3.72 15.47
C LYS A 245 13.09 5.18 15.55
N LYS A 246 12.24 6.05 16.12
CA LYS A 246 12.55 7.47 16.34
C LYS A 246 13.74 7.69 17.27
N ILE A 247 13.82 6.96 18.39
CA ILE A 247 14.94 7.06 19.33
C ILE A 247 16.23 6.60 18.66
N LEU A 248 16.19 5.47 17.95
CA LEU A 248 17.34 4.97 17.20
C LEU A 248 17.79 5.98 16.14
N GLU A 249 16.86 6.66 15.47
CA GLU A 249 17.17 7.70 14.49
C GLU A 249 17.81 8.94 15.15
N ASP A 250 17.21 9.44 16.23
CA ASP A 250 17.69 10.61 16.98
C ASP A 250 19.11 10.37 17.54
N GLU A 251 19.45 9.12 17.87
CA GLU A 251 20.79 8.69 18.32
C GLU A 251 21.77 8.35 17.17
N GLY A 252 21.33 8.41 15.90
CA GLY A 252 22.15 8.01 14.74
C GLY A 252 22.41 6.51 14.63
N ASN A 253 21.65 5.69 15.37
CA ASN A 253 21.80 4.25 15.49
C ASN A 253 20.74 3.45 14.72
N LEU A 254 19.83 4.11 13.98
CA LEU A 254 18.84 3.41 13.16
C LEU A 254 19.55 2.67 12.03
N PRO A 255 19.53 1.33 12.00
CA PRO A 255 20.23 0.60 10.95
C PRO A 255 19.52 0.81 9.62
N GLU A 256 20.28 0.78 8.53
CA GLU A 256 19.68 0.77 7.19
C GLU A 256 18.90 -0.54 6.96
N GLN A 257 19.36 -1.66 7.51
CA GLN A 257 18.73 -2.97 7.34
C GLN A 257 18.72 -3.74 8.66
N VAL A 258 17.58 -4.38 8.96
CA VAL A 258 17.42 -5.24 10.12
C VAL A 258 17.97 -6.62 9.79
N LYS A 259 18.98 -7.06 10.54
CA LYS A 259 19.52 -8.41 10.38
C LYS A 259 18.59 -9.43 11.04
N ALA A 260 18.33 -10.52 10.33
CA ALA A 260 17.62 -11.67 10.89
C ALA A 260 18.51 -12.43 11.89
N PRO A 261 17.97 -12.86 13.04
CA PRO A 261 18.72 -13.71 13.97
C PRO A 261 19.13 -15.02 13.31
N ARG A 262 20.43 -15.30 13.30
CA ARG A 262 20.99 -16.47 12.59
C ARG A 262 20.42 -17.81 13.09
N TRP A 263 20.16 -17.91 14.39
CA TRP A 263 19.52 -19.10 14.99
C TRP A 263 18.11 -19.32 14.42
N ALA A 264 17.28 -18.27 14.33
CA ALA A 264 15.92 -18.37 13.82
C ALA A 264 15.89 -18.76 12.33
N VAL A 265 16.82 -18.19 11.55
CA VAL A 265 17.01 -18.57 10.14
C VAL A 265 17.38 -20.04 10.00
N ASN A 266 18.30 -20.54 10.84
CA ASN A 266 18.76 -21.93 10.78
C ASN A 266 17.64 -22.90 11.18
N GLU A 267 16.89 -22.61 12.25
CA GLU A 267 15.75 -23.43 12.66
C GLU A 267 14.67 -23.48 11.56
N CYS A 268 14.32 -22.34 10.96
CA CYS A 268 13.35 -22.31 9.87
C CYS A 268 13.84 -23.09 8.64
N LYS A 269 15.14 -23.05 8.32
CA LYS A 269 15.71 -23.86 7.23
C LYS A 269 15.56 -25.35 7.51
N GLN A 270 15.91 -25.79 8.71
CA GLN A 270 15.75 -27.19 9.13
C GLN A 270 14.30 -27.65 9.01
N LEU A 271 13.34 -26.86 9.48
CA LEU A 271 11.91 -27.18 9.36
C LEU A 271 11.45 -27.31 7.89
N VAL A 272 11.95 -26.44 7.00
CA VAL A 272 11.62 -26.52 5.58
C VAL A 272 12.24 -27.77 4.95
N ASP A 273 13.47 -28.12 5.30
CA ASP A 273 14.15 -29.30 4.79
C ASP A 273 13.48 -30.59 5.30
N GLU A 274 13.09 -30.64 6.57
CA GLU A 274 12.29 -31.72 7.17
C GLU A 274 10.92 -31.85 6.49
N TRP A 275 10.23 -30.73 6.26
CA TRP A 275 8.95 -30.75 5.56
C TRP A 275 9.10 -31.30 4.13
N ARG A 276 10.12 -30.85 3.39
CA ARG A 276 10.42 -31.34 2.03
C ARG A 276 10.77 -32.83 1.99
N ALA A 277 11.47 -33.33 3.00
CA ALA A 277 11.84 -34.74 3.10
C ALA A 277 10.63 -35.66 3.40
N ASN A 278 9.55 -35.09 3.93
CA ASN A 278 8.32 -35.80 4.29
C ASN A 278 7.17 -35.58 3.27
N GLN A 279 7.44 -34.92 2.14
CA GLN A 279 6.53 -34.78 0.99
C GLN A 279 6.78 -35.87 -0.04
#